data_AF-A0A7S3T7E1-F1
#
_entry.id   AF-A0A7S3T7E1-F1
#
_cell.length_a   1.000
_cell.length_b   1.000
_cell.length_c   1.000
_cell.angle_alpha   90.00
_cell.angle_beta   90.00
_cell.angle_gamma   90.00
#
_symmetry.space_group_name_H-M   'P 1'
#
loop_
_entity.id
_entity.type
_entity.pdbx_description
1 polymer ?
#
loop_
_entity_poly.entity_id
_entity_poly.type
_entity_poly.pdbx_seq_one_letter_code
_entity_poly.pdbx_strand_id
1 'polypeptide(L)'
;EEEEEEEELSFRQSTVALALLCAATAGLSEVVVGSIQGAAAGAKVPLAFVSTILLPIVGNAAEHASAVMFAVRNKPDLAIGVAVGSATQITLLGFPASVLAAWAYGEPLSLDMLPFETACLVLTILGVATVLPSGRSNWLKGLTLISLYVVIALAFLFHDSSETRAPAAAKHKRLG
;
A
#
# COMPACT_ATOMS: atom_id res chain seq x y z
N GLU A 1 -29.03 -4.91 31.66
CA GLU A 1 -28.00 -4.90 30.60
C GLU A 1 -27.57 -3.45 30.51
N GLU A 2 -26.43 -3.13 31.13
CA GLU A 2 -25.83 -1.80 31.00
C GLU A 2 -25.24 -1.75 29.59
N GLU A 3 -25.89 -1.03 28.69
CA GLU A 3 -25.26 -0.59 27.45
C GLU A 3 -24.07 0.29 27.89
N GLU A 4 -22.85 -0.19 27.65
CA GLU A 4 -21.67 0.68 27.72
C GLU A 4 -21.93 1.83 26.74
N GLU A 5 -22.27 3.02 27.26
CA GLU A 5 -22.21 4.27 26.50
C GLU A 5 -20.77 4.38 25.98
N GLU A 6 -20.56 4.12 24.69
CA GLU A 6 -19.30 4.41 24.03
C GLU A 6 -19.03 5.91 24.26
N GLU A 7 -17.96 6.23 25.00
CA GLU A 7 -17.56 7.63 25.21
C GLU A 7 -17.22 8.26 23.85
N GLU A 8 -18.21 8.93 23.26
CA GLU A 8 -18.04 9.62 21.98
C GLU A 8 -17.23 10.90 22.19
N LEU A 9 -16.08 10.99 21.51
CA LEU A 9 -15.27 12.21 21.51
C LEU A 9 -16.05 13.36 20.88
N SER A 10 -16.08 14.52 21.57
CA SER A 10 -16.61 15.76 21.00
C SER A 10 -15.84 16.13 19.72
N PHE A 11 -16.50 16.77 18.75
CA PHE A 11 -15.89 17.23 17.50
C PHE A 11 -14.55 17.96 17.69
N ARG A 12 -14.44 18.81 18.74
CA ARG A 12 -13.19 19.51 19.07
C ARG A 12 -12.11 18.55 19.55
N GLN A 13 -12.46 17.57 20.39
CA GLN A 13 -11.53 16.55 20.88
C GLN A 13 -11.05 15.66 19.72
N SER A 14 -11.95 15.21 18.84
CA SER A 14 -11.62 14.41 17.66
C SER A 14 -10.70 15.16 16.70
N THR A 15 -10.96 16.45 16.45
CA THR A 15 -10.11 17.27 15.58
C THR A 15 -8.71 17.45 16.15
N VAL A 16 -8.61 17.72 17.46
CA VAL A 16 -7.31 17.86 18.14
C VAL A 16 -6.56 16.53 18.16
N ALA A 17 -7.24 15.43 18.47
CA ALA A 17 -6.64 14.09 18.45
C ALA A 17 -6.13 13.72 17.06
N LEU A 18 -6.92 13.98 16.00
CA LEU A 18 -6.52 13.73 14.63
C LEU A 18 -5.29 14.57 14.23
N ALA A 19 -5.28 15.86 14.56
CA ALA A 19 -4.14 16.73 14.28
C ALA A 19 -2.85 16.26 14.98
N LEU A 20 -2.95 15.85 16.25
CA LEU A 20 -1.81 15.32 17.02
C LEU A 20 -1.29 14.01 16.43
N LEU A 21 -2.17 13.07 16.09
CA LEU A 21 -1.80 11.80 15.46
C LEU A 21 -1.15 12.02 14.09
N CYS A 22 -1.67 12.98 13.31
CA CYS A 22 -1.12 13.32 12.01
C CYS A 22 0.30 13.91 12.14
N ALA A 23 0.50 14.84 13.10
CA ALA A 23 1.83 15.40 13.39
C ALA A 23 2.82 14.34 13.91
N ALA A 24 2.39 13.45 14.79
CA ALA A 24 3.21 12.35 15.28
C ALA A 24 3.61 11.39 14.15
N THR A 25 2.66 11.03 13.29
CA THR A 25 2.90 10.16 12.12
C THR A 25 3.86 10.82 11.14
N ALA A 26 3.71 12.13 10.88
CA ALA A 26 4.63 12.89 10.05
C ALA A 26 6.06 12.86 10.62
N GLY A 27 6.23 13.08 11.93
CA GLY A 27 7.55 13.00 12.57
C GLY A 27 8.17 11.60 12.53
N LEU A 28 7.37 10.55 12.70
CA LEU A 28 7.84 9.16 12.60
C LEU A 28 8.15 8.74 11.16
N SER A 29 7.53 9.37 10.16
CA SER A 29 7.73 9.01 8.76
C SER A 29 9.18 9.16 8.30
N GLU A 30 9.90 10.17 8.79
CA GLU A 30 11.32 10.37 8.47
C GLU A 30 12.18 9.23 9.00
N VAL A 31 11.91 8.77 10.24
CA VAL A 31 12.60 7.63 10.85
C VAL A 31 12.32 6.34 10.08
N VAL A 32 11.06 6.12 9.69
CA VAL A 32 10.66 4.95 8.90
C VAL A 32 11.37 4.95 7.56
N VAL A 33 11.30 6.05 6.80
CA VAL A 33 11.94 6.18 5.47
C VAL A 33 13.45 6.00 5.56
N GLY A 34 14.10 6.62 6.56
CA GLY A 34 15.54 6.46 6.80
C GLY A 34 15.94 5.03 7.16
N SER A 35 15.03 4.24 7.74
CA SER A 35 15.28 2.85 8.14
C SER A 35 15.08 1.83 7.01
N ILE A 36 14.38 2.17 5.91
CA ILE A 36 14.04 1.20 4.85
C ILE A 36 15.31 0.59 4.22
N GLN A 37 16.30 1.42 3.90
CA GLN A 37 17.56 0.95 3.30
C GLN A 37 18.35 0.05 4.26
N GLY A 38 18.40 0.45 5.54
CA GLY A 38 19.05 -0.35 6.59
C GLY A 38 18.35 -1.70 6.82
N ALA A 39 17.01 -1.70 6.80
CA ALA A 39 16.21 -2.92 6.91
C ALA A 39 16.46 -3.87 5.75
N ALA A 40 16.48 -3.37 4.51
CA ALA A 40 16.77 -4.16 3.32
C ALA A 40 18.17 -4.78 3.38
N ALA A 41 19.19 -3.97 3.71
CA ALA A 41 20.57 -4.43 3.83
C ALA A 41 20.77 -5.45 4.96
N GLY A 42 20.18 -5.21 6.14
CA GLY A 42 20.27 -6.10 7.30
C GLY A 42 19.60 -7.45 7.07
N ALA A 43 18.44 -7.46 6.40
CA ALA A 43 17.72 -8.69 6.05
C ALA A 43 18.22 -9.37 4.77
N LYS A 44 19.14 -8.74 4.02
CA LYS A 44 19.65 -9.21 2.71
C LYS A 44 18.52 -9.48 1.71
N VAL A 45 17.54 -8.58 1.66
CA VAL A 45 16.40 -8.66 0.73
C VAL A 45 16.37 -7.42 -0.18
N PRO A 46 15.75 -7.50 -1.36
CA PRO A 46 15.63 -6.35 -2.26
C PRO A 46 14.91 -5.17 -1.60
N LEU A 47 15.35 -3.94 -1.89
CA LEU A 47 14.69 -2.72 -1.39
C LEU A 47 13.21 -2.67 -1.82
N ALA A 48 12.93 -3.07 -3.07
CA ALA A 48 11.58 -3.14 -3.61
C ALA A 48 10.67 -4.11 -2.83
N PHE A 49 11.22 -5.20 -2.29
CA PHE A 49 10.45 -6.10 -1.44
C PHE A 49 10.02 -5.41 -0.13
N VAL A 50 10.95 -4.69 0.51
CA VAL A 50 10.63 -3.95 1.76
C VAL A 50 9.61 -2.85 1.51
N SER A 51 9.80 -2.04 0.47
CA SER A 51 8.93 -0.89 0.19
C SER A 51 7.56 -1.27 -0.35
N THR A 52 7.47 -2.33 -1.17
CA THR A 52 6.25 -2.66 -1.92
C THR A 52 5.43 -3.76 -1.25
N ILE A 53 6.07 -4.67 -0.50
CA ILE A 53 5.38 -5.78 0.19
C ILE A 53 5.24 -5.48 1.68
N LEU A 54 6.36 -5.27 2.39
CA LEU A 54 6.34 -5.18 3.87
C LEU A 54 5.72 -3.88 4.38
N LEU A 55 6.13 -2.74 3.79
CA LEU A 55 5.69 -1.43 4.28
C LEU A 55 4.16 -1.24 4.19
N PRO A 56 3.46 -1.61 3.09
CA PRO A 56 2.02 -1.49 3.02
C PRO A 56 1.26 -2.44 3.97
N ILE A 57 1.82 -3.62 4.31
CA ILE A 57 1.20 -4.50 5.30
C ILE A 57 1.08 -3.79 6.64
N VAL A 58 2.16 -3.15 7.08
CA VAL A 58 2.20 -2.45 8.37
C VAL A 58 1.38 -1.16 8.30
N GLY A 59 1.53 -0.38 7.22
CA GLY A 59 0.82 0.89 7.04
C GLY A 59 -0.70 0.73 6.97
N ASN A 60 -1.18 -0.38 6.40
CA ASN A 60 -2.61 -0.64 6.23
C ASN A 60 -3.14 -1.69 7.23
N ALA A 61 -2.38 -2.03 8.27
CA ALA A 61 -2.74 -3.09 9.21
C ALA A 61 -4.09 -2.84 9.91
N ALA A 62 -4.39 -1.58 10.28
CA ALA A 62 -5.65 -1.22 10.91
C ALA A 62 -6.86 -1.42 9.97
N GLU A 63 -6.71 -1.09 8.69
CA GLU A 63 -7.74 -1.30 7.66
C GLU A 63 -7.92 -2.79 7.35
N HIS A 64 -6.83 -3.56 7.31
CA HIS A 64 -6.92 -5.01 7.17
C HIS A 64 -7.64 -5.64 8.37
N ALA A 65 -7.32 -5.20 9.59
CA ALA A 65 -7.97 -5.70 10.80
C ALA A 65 -9.48 -5.39 10.78
N SER A 66 -9.88 -4.18 10.41
CA SER A 66 -11.29 -3.81 10.30
C SER A 66 -12.02 -4.61 9.21
N ALA A 67 -11.39 -4.79 8.04
CA ALA A 67 -11.94 -5.61 6.96
C ALA A 67 -12.15 -7.08 7.38
N VAL A 68 -11.17 -7.68 8.07
CA VAL A 68 -11.30 -9.05 8.60
C VAL A 68 -12.41 -9.11 9.66
N MET A 69 -12.50 -8.13 10.55
CA MET A 69 -13.57 -8.05 11.54
C MET A 69 -14.96 -7.98 10.88
N PHE A 70 -15.13 -7.16 9.84
CA PHE A 70 -16.38 -7.11 9.08
C PHE A 70 -16.68 -8.45 8.37
N ALA A 71 -15.68 -9.11 7.81
CA ALA A 71 -15.84 -10.41 7.17
C ALA A 71 -16.28 -11.49 8.17
N VAL A 72 -15.66 -11.56 9.37
CA VAL A 72 -16.01 -12.52 10.43
C VAL A 72 -17.42 -12.26 10.97
N ARG A 73 -17.86 -11.00 11.01
CA ARG A 73 -19.24 -10.61 11.36
C ARG A 73 -20.24 -10.84 10.23
N ASN A 74 -19.88 -11.63 9.22
CA ASN A 74 -20.71 -11.97 8.06
C ASN A 74 -21.19 -10.74 7.27
N LYS A 75 -20.35 -9.69 7.20
CA LYS A 75 -20.56 -8.48 6.39
C LYS A 75 -19.47 -8.36 5.31
N PRO A 76 -19.40 -9.30 4.35
CA PRO A 76 -18.34 -9.32 3.34
C PRO A 76 -18.37 -8.10 2.41
N ASP A 77 -19.53 -7.49 2.17
CA ASP A 77 -19.64 -6.29 1.34
C ASP A 77 -18.93 -5.08 1.97
N LEU A 78 -18.99 -4.95 3.31
CA LEU A 78 -18.23 -3.92 4.03
C LEU A 78 -16.73 -4.19 3.97
N ALA A 79 -16.31 -5.45 4.10
CA ALA A 79 -14.91 -5.83 3.99
C ALA A 79 -14.33 -5.53 2.59
N ILE A 80 -15.08 -5.86 1.53
CA ILE A 80 -14.72 -5.53 0.15
C ILE A 80 -14.74 -4.02 -0.06
N GLY A 81 -15.72 -3.31 0.52
CA GLY A 81 -15.80 -1.85 0.47
C GLY A 81 -14.57 -1.16 1.07
N VAL A 82 -14.10 -1.61 2.23
CA VAL A 82 -12.85 -1.11 2.84
C VAL A 82 -11.65 -1.39 1.92
N ALA A 83 -11.50 -2.63 1.44
CA ALA A 83 -10.34 -3.02 0.63
C ALA A 83 -10.29 -2.30 -0.73
N VAL A 84 -11.39 -2.32 -1.49
CA VAL A 84 -11.47 -1.68 -2.81
C VAL A 84 -11.47 -0.16 -2.69
N GLY A 85 -12.13 0.38 -1.66
CA GLY A 85 -12.14 1.81 -1.36
C GLY A 85 -10.74 2.35 -1.09
N SER A 86 -9.99 1.71 -0.19
CA SER A 86 -8.60 2.07 0.13
C SER A 86 -7.69 1.98 -1.10
N ALA A 87 -7.75 0.87 -1.86
CA ALA A 87 -6.96 0.71 -3.09
C ALA A 87 -7.29 1.79 -4.15
N THR A 88 -8.57 2.13 -4.31
CA THR A 88 -9.03 3.16 -5.24
C THR A 88 -8.54 4.55 -4.81
N GLN A 89 -8.61 4.87 -3.51
CA GLN A 89 -8.12 6.14 -2.97
C GLN A 89 -6.61 6.29 -3.17
N ILE A 90 -5.82 5.26 -2.85
CA ILE A 90 -4.36 5.29 -3.05
C ILE A 90 -4.04 5.48 -4.54
N THR A 91 -4.73 4.78 -5.43
CA THR A 91 -4.43 4.81 -6.87
C THR A 91 -4.87 6.10 -7.55
N LEU A 92 -6.08 6.58 -7.27
CA LEU A 92 -6.67 7.75 -7.95
C LEU A 92 -6.34 9.07 -7.28
N LEU A 93 -6.00 9.06 -5.99
CA LEU A 93 -5.67 10.26 -5.23
C LEU A 93 -4.26 10.21 -4.66
N GLY A 94 -3.87 9.15 -3.96
CA GLY A 94 -2.57 9.03 -3.29
C GLY A 94 -1.38 9.21 -4.23
N PHE A 95 -1.26 8.37 -5.26
CA PHE A 95 -0.16 8.47 -6.22
C PHE A 95 -0.17 9.80 -7.00
N PRO A 96 -1.28 10.26 -7.60
CA PRO A 96 -1.30 11.55 -8.29
C PRO A 96 -0.97 12.72 -7.37
N ALA A 97 -1.50 12.74 -6.13
CA ALA A 97 -1.19 13.80 -5.17
C ALA A 97 0.30 13.80 -4.79
N SER A 98 0.93 12.62 -4.65
CA SER A 98 2.37 12.53 -4.36
C SER A 98 3.23 13.12 -5.49
N VAL A 99 2.85 12.91 -6.76
CA VAL A 99 3.52 13.50 -7.93
C VAL A 99 3.37 15.02 -7.94
N LEU A 100 2.15 15.52 -7.74
CA LEU A 100 1.90 16.97 -7.69
C LEU A 100 2.64 17.63 -6.52
N ALA A 101 2.71 16.98 -5.36
CA ALA A 101 3.46 17.45 -4.21
C ALA A 101 4.97 17.51 -4.52
N ALA A 102 5.54 16.46 -5.14
CA ALA A 102 6.95 16.44 -5.54
C ALA A 102 7.28 17.59 -6.51
N TRP A 103 6.41 17.84 -7.50
CA TRP A 103 6.57 18.97 -8.43
C TRP A 103 6.53 20.32 -7.73
N ALA A 104 5.68 20.48 -6.70
CA ALA A 104 5.64 21.70 -5.89
C ALA A 104 6.94 21.94 -5.11
N TYR A 105 7.66 20.88 -4.75
CA TYR A 105 9.00 20.95 -4.15
C TYR A 105 10.15 20.99 -5.19
N GLY A 106 9.83 20.99 -6.49
CA GLY A 106 10.83 21.03 -7.57
C GLY A 106 11.48 19.68 -7.90
N GLU A 107 10.96 18.57 -7.35
CA GLU A 107 11.48 17.23 -7.59
C GLU A 107 10.75 16.54 -8.77
N PRO A 108 11.46 16.03 -9.78
CA PRO A 108 10.85 15.40 -10.95
C PRO A 108 10.43 13.96 -10.65
N LEU A 109 9.30 13.80 -9.95
CA LEU A 109 8.65 12.50 -9.76
C LEU A 109 7.70 12.20 -10.91
N SER A 110 7.74 10.97 -11.43
CA SER A 110 6.82 10.44 -12.44
C SER A 110 6.21 9.12 -11.97
N LEU A 111 5.05 8.76 -12.54
CA LEU A 111 4.44 7.44 -12.35
C LEU A 111 5.09 6.40 -13.29
N ASP A 112 6.42 6.40 -13.38
CA ASP A 112 7.19 5.48 -14.20
C ASP A 112 7.52 4.23 -13.36
N MET A 113 6.62 3.25 -13.39
CA MET A 113 6.84 1.97 -12.74
C MET A 113 7.71 1.07 -13.61
N LEU A 114 8.57 0.28 -12.96
CA LEU A 114 9.37 -0.71 -13.68
C LEU A 114 8.46 -1.71 -14.40
N PRO A 115 8.86 -2.27 -15.57
CA PRO A 115 8.04 -3.24 -16.30
C PRO A 115 7.62 -4.45 -15.44
N PHE A 116 8.52 -4.90 -14.55
CA PHE A 116 8.24 -5.96 -13.59
C PHE A 116 7.11 -5.59 -12.61
N GLU A 117 7.21 -4.42 -11.98
CA GLU A 117 6.22 -3.94 -11.01
C GLU A 117 4.85 -3.72 -11.67
N THR A 118 4.86 -3.15 -12.87
CA THR A 118 3.67 -2.96 -13.70
C THR A 118 3.01 -4.30 -14.03
N ALA A 119 3.80 -5.30 -14.43
CA ALA A 119 3.29 -6.64 -14.72
C ALA A 119 2.67 -7.29 -13.48
N CYS A 120 3.33 -7.22 -12.32
CA CYS A 120 2.78 -7.71 -11.04
C CYS A 120 1.47 -7.00 -10.66
N LEU A 121 1.39 -5.68 -10.85
CA LEU A 121 0.19 -4.90 -10.57
C LEU A 121 -0.97 -5.33 -11.49
N VAL A 122 -0.71 -5.46 -12.79
CA VAL A 122 -1.72 -5.92 -13.76
C VAL A 122 -2.19 -7.34 -13.42
N LEU A 123 -1.28 -8.27 -13.10
CA LEU A 123 -1.64 -9.62 -12.68
C LEU A 123 -2.49 -9.62 -11.40
N THR A 124 -2.18 -8.76 -10.44
CA THR A 124 -2.98 -8.58 -9.22
C THR A 124 -4.40 -8.13 -9.57
N ILE A 125 -4.53 -7.08 -10.39
CA ILE A 125 -5.83 -6.52 -10.78
C ILE A 125 -6.66 -7.56 -11.53
N LEU A 126 -6.06 -8.26 -12.49
CA LEU A 126 -6.75 -9.31 -13.24
C LEU A 126 -7.18 -10.47 -12.33
N GLY A 127 -6.30 -10.95 -11.45
CA GLY A 127 -6.61 -12.00 -10.49
C GLY A 127 -7.78 -11.63 -9.58
N VAL A 128 -7.72 -10.44 -8.98
CA VAL A 128 -8.81 -9.89 -8.14
C VAL A 128 -10.10 -9.75 -8.96
N ALA A 129 -10.03 -9.18 -10.17
CA ALA A 129 -11.19 -8.99 -11.05
C ALA A 129 -11.88 -10.29 -11.48
N THR A 130 -11.18 -11.42 -11.48
CA THR A 130 -11.80 -12.74 -11.75
C THR A 130 -12.50 -13.33 -10.53
N VAL A 131 -12.01 -13.03 -9.32
CA VAL A 131 -12.51 -13.62 -8.07
C VAL A 131 -13.69 -12.83 -7.50
N LEU A 132 -13.65 -11.49 -7.55
CA LEU A 132 -14.62 -10.60 -6.89
C LEU A 132 -16.07 -10.65 -7.44
N PRO A 133 -16.32 -10.66 -8.77
CA PRO A 133 -17.68 -10.51 -9.32
C PRO A 133 -18.65 -11.64 -8.98
N SER A 134 -18.13 -12.73 -8.44
CA SER A 134 -18.94 -13.87 -8.07
C SER A 134 -19.53 -13.60 -6.68
N GLY A 135 -20.79 -13.16 -6.62
CA GLY A 135 -21.54 -12.68 -5.44
C GLY A 135 -21.74 -13.66 -4.27
N ARG A 136 -20.78 -14.55 -4.04
CA ARG A 136 -20.64 -15.48 -2.92
C ARG A 136 -19.17 -15.54 -2.53
N SER A 137 -18.82 -15.24 -1.28
CA SER A 137 -17.48 -15.50 -0.76
C SER A 137 -17.33 -16.97 -0.35
N ASN A 138 -16.15 -17.54 -0.52
CA ASN A 138 -15.81 -18.85 0.05
C ASN A 138 -14.33 -18.91 0.43
N TRP A 139 -13.98 -19.84 1.32
CA TRP A 139 -12.61 -19.95 1.84
C TRP A 139 -11.59 -20.24 0.74
N LEU A 140 -11.98 -20.97 -0.32
CA LEU A 140 -11.10 -21.29 -1.44
C LEU A 140 -10.76 -20.05 -2.27
N LYS A 141 -11.71 -19.15 -2.50
CA LYS A 141 -11.48 -17.85 -3.15
C LYS A 141 -10.54 -16.99 -2.32
N GLY A 142 -10.75 -16.97 -1.00
CA GLY A 142 -9.83 -16.31 -0.08
C GLY A 142 -8.41 -16.88 -0.18
N LEU A 143 -8.28 -18.21 -0.17
CA LEU A 143 -6.99 -18.90 -0.33
C LEU A 143 -6.34 -18.61 -1.69
N THR A 144 -7.11 -18.54 -2.77
CA THR A 144 -6.60 -18.16 -4.10
C THR A 144 -6.00 -16.76 -4.10
N LEU A 145 -6.68 -15.78 -3.49
CA LEU A 145 -6.18 -14.41 -3.39
C LEU A 145 -4.93 -14.30 -2.49
N ILE A 146 -4.91 -15.03 -1.37
CA ILE A 146 -3.73 -15.12 -0.50
C ILE A 146 -2.56 -15.76 -1.26
N SER A 147 -2.81 -16.83 -2.01
CA SER A 147 -1.79 -17.51 -2.81
C SER A 147 -1.23 -16.60 -3.90
N LEU A 148 -2.09 -15.84 -4.58
CA LEU A 148 -1.67 -14.84 -5.55
C LEU A 148 -0.75 -13.79 -4.91
N TYR A 149 -1.13 -13.27 -3.73
CA TYR A 149 -0.31 -12.32 -2.99
C TYR A 149 1.05 -12.90 -2.61
N VAL A 150 1.09 -14.14 -2.10
CA VAL A 150 2.35 -14.82 -1.73
C VAL A 150 3.24 -15.02 -2.94
N VAL A 151 2.69 -15.45 -4.09
CA VAL A 151 3.47 -15.61 -5.33
C VAL A 151 4.09 -14.29 -5.77
N ILE A 152 3.34 -13.18 -5.71
CA ILE A 152 3.84 -11.85 -6.05
C ILE A 152 4.90 -11.40 -5.04
N ALA A 153 4.67 -11.60 -3.75
CA ALA A 153 5.65 -11.27 -2.71
C ALA A 153 6.97 -12.04 -2.91
N LEU A 154 6.91 -13.33 -3.24
CA LEU A 154 8.09 -14.13 -3.58
C LEU A 154 8.75 -13.63 -4.87
N ALA A 155 7.98 -13.21 -5.87
CA ALA A 155 8.54 -12.61 -7.07
C ALA A 155 9.36 -11.35 -6.73
N PHE A 156 8.85 -10.46 -5.87
CA PHE A 156 9.60 -9.30 -5.38
C PHE A 156 10.81 -9.68 -4.53
N LEU A 157 10.74 -10.77 -3.76
CA LEU A 157 11.83 -11.24 -2.92
C LEU A 157 13.02 -11.76 -3.74
N PHE A 158 12.74 -12.42 -4.86
CA PHE A 158 13.76 -13.00 -5.74
C PHE A 158 14.11 -12.11 -6.94
N HIS A 159 13.37 -11.02 -7.17
CA HIS A 159 13.68 -10.06 -8.21
C HIS A 159 14.78 -9.11 -7.74
N ASP A 160 15.97 -9.23 -8.33
CA ASP A 160 17.05 -8.31 -8.07
C ASP A 160 16.82 -6.99 -8.82
N SER A 161 16.35 -5.97 -8.10
CA SER A 161 16.07 -4.65 -8.66
C SER A 161 17.35 -3.86 -9.03
N SER A 162 18.54 -4.42 -8.79
CA SER A 162 19.83 -3.77 -9.13
C SER A 162 20.08 -3.66 -10.64
N GLU A 163 19.38 -4.45 -11.48
CA GLU A 163 19.68 -4.55 -12.92
C GLU A 163 18.97 -3.51 -13.81
N THR A 164 17.97 -2.77 -13.31
CA THR A 164 17.09 -1.95 -14.17
C THR A 164 17.23 -0.43 -14.01
N ARG A 165 18.27 0.04 -13.30
CA ARG A 165 18.72 1.44 -13.34
C ARG A 165 19.91 1.61 -14.29
N ALA A 166 19.79 1.15 -15.54
CA ALA A 166 20.64 1.71 -16.58
C ALA A 166 20.32 3.21 -16.70
N PRO A 167 21.30 4.13 -16.68
CA PRO A 167 21.04 5.56 -16.59
C PRO A 167 20.43 6.06 -17.91
N ALA A 168 19.09 6.15 -17.97
CA ALA A 168 18.40 6.96 -18.97
C ALA A 168 18.84 8.44 -18.91
N ALA A 169 19.46 8.86 -17.80
CA ALA A 169 20.12 10.17 -17.64
C ALA A 169 21.34 10.39 -18.56
N ALA A 170 21.92 9.36 -19.18
CA ALA A 170 23.09 9.53 -20.05
C ALA A 170 22.73 9.97 -21.49
N LYS A 171 21.45 9.92 -21.90
CA LYS A 171 21.03 10.24 -23.28
C LYS A 171 20.66 11.71 -23.47
N HIS A 172 20.28 12.43 -22.41
CA HIS A 172 19.91 13.85 -22.52
C HIS A 172 21.09 14.82 -22.49
N LYS A 173 22.30 14.35 -22.17
CA LYS A 173 23.53 15.17 -22.09
C LYS A 173 24.43 15.07 -23.33
N ARG A 174 23.99 14.37 -24.39
CA ARG A 174 24.73 14.24 -25.67
C ARG A 174 24.09 15.01 -26.84
N LEU A 175 23.04 15.78 -26.59
CA LEU A 175 22.28 16.52 -27.60
C LEU A 175 22.04 18.00 -27.21
N GLY A 176 22.85 18.56 -26.32
CA GLY A 176 22.88 19.98 -25.98
C GLY A 176 24.28 20.53 -26.06
#